data_AF-A0A940UG83-F1
#
_entry.id   AF-A0A940UG83-F1
#
_cell.length_a   1.000
_cell.length_b   1.000
_cell.length_c   1.000
_cell.angle_alpha   90.00
_cell.angle_beta   90.00
_cell.angle_gamma   90.00
#
_symmetry.space_group_name_H-M   'P 1'
#
loop_
_entity.id
_entity.type
_entity.pdbx_description
1 polymer ?
#
loop_
_entity_poly.entity_id
_entity_poly.type
_entity_poly.pdbx_seq_one_letter_code
_entity_poly.pdbx_strand_id
1 'polypeptide(L)'
;MRARFLVIALTAVALLTIGWTHGDCAQKKAAGANEPQAAECYSCHSEVQELHTSGKHVKVQCLSCHKGLEQHLANPGPETRPVTDMAWEACGQCHQLQYASFKKLATHRPARDEKSQLTNRAPNPFWDKLMMGHGFTKEHGLTRSHVNMLTDQFVVDRAFGGRFEPKKGWNYIFETGKTWDTLQDREPGTNVQKVFKPQTAIAANPVCLQCKTQDQILDWAYMGEPGKGAK
;
A
#
# COMPACT_ATOMS: atom_id res chain seq x y z
N MET A 1 -53.15 -52.66 -33.33
CA MET A 1 -53.63 -51.42 -32.70
C MET A 1 -52.67 -51.03 -31.59
N ARG A 2 -52.32 -49.72 -31.52
CA ARG A 2 -51.59 -49.00 -30.45
C ARG A 2 -50.06 -49.22 -30.43
N ALA A 3 -49.27 -48.37 -31.10
CA ALA A 3 -48.75 -47.04 -30.66
C ALA A 3 -47.61 -47.19 -29.62
N ARG A 4 -46.34 -47.23 -30.04
CA ARG A 4 -45.38 -46.10 -30.21
C ARG A 4 -45.34 -45.13 -29.01
N PHE A 5 -44.30 -45.25 -28.19
CA PHE A 5 -43.66 -44.11 -27.52
C PHE A 5 -42.15 -44.33 -27.48
N LEU A 6 -41.44 -43.65 -28.40
CA LEU A 6 -40.02 -43.38 -28.29
C LEU A 6 -39.85 -42.25 -27.28
N VAL A 7 -39.05 -42.46 -26.23
CA VAL A 7 -38.54 -41.36 -25.39
C VAL A 7 -37.10 -41.12 -25.84
N ILE A 8 -36.91 -40.08 -26.66
CA ILE A 8 -35.58 -39.56 -27.02
C ILE A 8 -35.21 -38.54 -25.94
N ALA A 9 -34.28 -38.89 -25.06
CA ALA A 9 -33.67 -37.96 -24.12
C ALA A 9 -32.67 -37.07 -24.89
N LEU A 10 -33.08 -35.85 -25.22
CA LEU A 10 -32.21 -34.79 -25.70
C LEU A 10 -31.49 -34.15 -24.50
N THR A 11 -30.26 -34.61 -24.22
CA THR A 11 -29.35 -33.93 -23.30
C THR A 11 -28.76 -32.70 -24.01
N ALA A 12 -29.33 -31.52 -23.74
CA ALA A 12 -28.72 -30.25 -24.09
C ALA A 12 -27.51 -30.00 -23.17
N VAL A 13 -26.30 -30.26 -23.67
CA VAL A 13 -25.07 -29.83 -23.02
C VAL A 13 -24.93 -28.33 -23.26
N ALA A 14 -25.34 -27.52 -22.28
CA ALA A 14 -25.05 -26.10 -22.26
C ALA A 14 -23.55 -25.91 -22.01
N LEU A 15 -22.81 -25.59 -23.08
CA LEU A 15 -21.44 -25.10 -23.01
C LEU A 15 -21.45 -23.76 -22.27
N LEU A 16 -21.19 -23.81 -20.96
CA LEU A 16 -20.82 -22.65 -20.15
C LEU A 16 -19.43 -22.18 -20.61
N THR A 17 -19.41 -21.30 -21.60
CA THR A 17 -18.23 -20.48 -21.88
C THR A 17 -18.05 -19.53 -20.69
N ILE A 18 -17.15 -19.89 -19.77
CA ILE A 18 -16.64 -18.95 -18.78
C ILE A 18 -15.78 -17.94 -19.55
N GLY A 19 -16.44 -16.89 -20.04
CA GLY A 19 -15.74 -15.72 -20.56
C GLY A 19 -14.94 -15.11 -19.43
N TRP A 20 -13.62 -15.27 -19.46
CA TRP A 20 -12.72 -14.42 -18.70
C TRP A 20 -12.80 -13.02 -19.31
N THR A 21 -13.75 -12.22 -18.85
CA THR A 21 -13.73 -10.79 -19.07
C THR A 21 -12.50 -10.27 -18.32
N HIS A 22 -11.39 -10.12 -19.04
CA HIS A 22 -10.36 -9.17 -18.64
C HIS A 22 -11.10 -7.85 -18.48
N GLY A 23 -11.12 -7.30 -17.26
CA GLY A 23 -11.80 -6.04 -17.00
C GLY A 23 -11.21 -4.98 -17.92
N ASP A 24 -11.95 -4.63 -18.98
CA ASP A 24 -11.73 -3.42 -19.74
C ASP A 24 -11.98 -2.26 -18.77
N CYS A 25 -10.91 -1.86 -18.07
CA CYS A 25 -10.89 -0.60 -17.35
C CYS A 25 -10.77 0.59 -18.31
N ALA A 26 -10.59 0.31 -19.61
CA ALA A 26 -10.90 1.28 -20.65
C ALA A 26 -12.41 1.53 -20.61
N GLN A 27 -12.79 2.69 -20.07
CA GLN A 27 -14.14 3.28 -20.10
C GLN A 27 -15.09 2.87 -18.96
N LYS A 28 -14.77 3.26 -17.73
CA LYS A 28 -15.79 4.07 -17.04
C LYS A 28 -15.65 5.49 -17.57
N LYS A 29 -16.48 5.83 -18.57
CA LYS A 29 -16.73 7.23 -18.95
C LYS A 29 -17.22 7.96 -17.69
N ALA A 30 -16.32 8.64 -17.01
CA ALA A 30 -16.61 9.96 -16.48
C ALA A 30 -16.08 10.98 -17.49
N ALA A 31 -16.52 10.87 -18.75
CA ALA A 31 -16.23 11.90 -19.74
C ALA A 31 -17.03 13.16 -19.36
N GLY A 32 -16.47 13.95 -18.44
CA GLY A 32 -16.75 15.38 -18.38
C GLY A 32 -16.08 16.03 -19.59
N ALA A 33 -16.78 16.93 -20.27
CA ALA A 33 -16.33 17.56 -21.51
C ALA A 33 -15.10 18.50 -21.37
N ASN A 34 -14.41 18.48 -20.23
CA ASN A 34 -13.29 19.37 -19.88
C ASN A 34 -12.04 18.62 -19.38
N GLU A 35 -11.94 17.30 -19.59
CA GLU A 35 -10.71 16.58 -19.19
C GLU A 35 -9.52 17.08 -20.03
N PRO A 36 -8.42 17.55 -19.40
CA PRO A 36 -7.24 17.95 -20.15
C PRO A 36 -6.70 16.79 -20.97
N GLN A 37 -6.39 17.05 -22.24
CA GLN A 37 -5.86 16.01 -23.09
C GLN A 37 -4.44 15.67 -22.65
N ALA A 38 -4.08 14.38 -22.70
CA ALA A 38 -2.72 13.95 -22.35
C ALA A 38 -1.64 14.70 -23.16
N ALA A 39 -1.95 15.08 -24.41
CA ALA A 39 -1.08 15.89 -25.26
C ALA A 39 -0.72 17.25 -24.64
N GLU A 40 -1.61 17.88 -23.88
CA GLU A 40 -1.33 19.15 -23.18
C GLU A 40 -0.29 18.93 -22.08
N CYS A 41 -0.39 17.82 -21.33
CA CYS A 41 0.60 17.45 -20.31
C CYS A 41 1.97 17.15 -20.91
N TYR A 42 2.01 16.49 -22.08
CA TYR A 42 3.26 16.10 -22.75
C TYR A 42 4.09 17.27 -23.25
N SER A 43 3.49 18.45 -23.45
CA SER A 43 4.23 19.65 -23.83
C SER A 43 5.32 20.07 -22.81
N CYS A 44 5.15 19.70 -21.53
CA CYS A 44 6.09 19.99 -20.44
C CYS A 44 6.73 18.74 -19.81
N HIS A 45 6.18 17.55 -20.05
CA HIS A 45 6.60 16.29 -19.43
C HIS A 45 7.01 15.24 -20.46
N SER A 46 8.12 15.49 -21.17
CA SER A 46 8.60 14.64 -22.25
C SER A 46 8.99 13.22 -21.81
N GLU A 47 9.59 13.06 -20.64
CA GLU A 47 9.97 11.75 -20.10
C GLU A 47 8.70 10.94 -19.75
N VAL A 48 7.66 11.60 -19.24
CA VAL A 48 6.38 10.95 -18.96
C VAL A 48 5.68 10.57 -20.27
N GLN A 49 5.76 11.41 -21.30
CA GLN A 49 5.25 11.08 -22.63
C GLN A 49 5.92 9.81 -23.16
N GLU A 50 7.25 9.75 -23.13
CA GLU A 50 8.01 8.59 -23.62
C GLU A 50 7.59 7.30 -22.87
N LEU A 51 7.53 7.34 -21.54
CA LEU A 51 7.16 6.19 -20.72
C LEU A 51 5.69 5.78 -20.89
N HIS A 52 4.76 6.75 -20.95
CA HIS A 52 3.33 6.48 -21.08
C HIS A 52 2.98 5.93 -22.46
N THR A 53 3.49 6.56 -23.52
CA THR A 53 3.17 6.19 -24.91
C THR A 53 3.82 4.87 -25.35
N SER A 54 4.98 4.52 -24.79
CA SER A 54 5.63 3.22 -25.02
C SER A 54 5.06 2.08 -24.15
N GLY A 55 4.36 2.41 -23.07
CA GLY A 55 3.88 1.45 -22.07
C GLY A 55 2.50 0.86 -22.34
N LYS A 56 2.12 -0.14 -21.53
CA LYS A 56 0.76 -0.74 -21.56
C LYS A 56 -0.32 0.16 -20.96
N HIS A 57 0.07 1.24 -20.27
CA HIS A 57 -0.84 2.24 -19.74
C HIS A 57 -1.15 3.38 -20.73
N VAL A 58 -0.76 3.27 -22.01
CA VAL A 58 -1.03 4.30 -23.03
C VAL A 58 -2.51 4.71 -23.16
N LYS A 59 -3.45 3.84 -22.75
CA LYS A 59 -4.89 4.12 -22.75
C LYS A 59 -5.44 4.57 -21.37
N VAL A 60 -4.59 4.64 -20.35
CA VAL A 60 -4.96 5.09 -19.00
C VAL A 60 -4.81 6.61 -18.95
N GLN A 61 -5.86 7.30 -18.53
CA GLN A 61 -5.88 8.76 -18.45
C GLN A 61 -5.11 9.25 -17.21
N CYS A 62 -4.52 10.44 -17.32
CA CYS A 62 -3.79 11.07 -16.21
C CYS A 62 -4.68 11.24 -14.96
N LEU A 63 -5.96 11.55 -15.16
CA LEU A 63 -6.96 11.74 -14.10
C LEU A 63 -7.24 10.50 -13.26
N SER A 64 -6.85 9.30 -13.72
CA SER A 64 -6.94 8.07 -12.94
C SER A 64 -6.07 8.13 -11.67
N CYS A 65 -4.98 8.90 -11.71
CA CYS A 65 -4.03 9.04 -10.59
C CYS A 65 -3.79 10.49 -10.18
N HIS A 66 -4.01 11.47 -11.06
CA HIS A 66 -3.71 12.88 -10.79
C HIS A 66 -4.98 13.73 -10.66
N LYS A 67 -5.01 14.64 -9.69
CA LYS A 67 -6.12 15.58 -9.44
C LYS A 67 -5.60 17.02 -9.41
N GLY A 68 -6.47 17.98 -9.70
CA GLY A 68 -6.10 19.41 -9.77
C GLY A 68 -5.37 19.80 -11.06
N LEU A 69 -5.59 19.06 -12.16
CA LEU A 69 -4.88 19.27 -13.42
C LEU A 69 -5.22 20.61 -14.08
N GLU A 70 -6.48 21.08 -14.00
CA GLU A 70 -6.90 22.36 -14.57
C GLU A 70 -6.16 23.54 -13.91
N GLN A 71 -6.06 23.53 -12.58
CA GLN A 71 -5.34 24.56 -11.83
C GLN A 71 -3.85 24.54 -12.16
N HIS A 72 -3.29 23.35 -12.33
CA HIS A 72 -1.89 23.20 -12.72
C HIS A 72 -1.63 23.73 -14.13
N LEU A 73 -2.47 23.38 -15.11
CA LEU A 73 -2.33 23.84 -16.49
C LEU A 73 -2.49 25.36 -16.62
N ALA A 74 -3.39 25.96 -15.83
CA ALA A 74 -3.61 27.40 -15.84
C ALA A 74 -2.42 28.20 -15.28
N ASN A 75 -1.68 27.64 -14.32
CA ASN A 75 -0.52 28.30 -13.71
C ASN A 75 0.50 27.27 -13.23
N PRO A 76 1.33 26.67 -14.11
CA PRO A 76 2.23 25.60 -13.73
C PRO A 76 3.29 26.06 -12.71
N GLY A 77 3.30 25.45 -11.53
CA GLY A 77 4.29 25.75 -10.50
C GLY A 77 4.12 24.92 -9.23
N PRO A 78 4.98 25.11 -8.22
CA PRO A 78 4.92 24.38 -6.94
C PRO A 78 3.58 24.53 -6.23
N GLU A 79 2.97 25.72 -6.29
CA GLU A 79 1.71 26.06 -5.63
C GLU A 79 0.48 25.39 -6.27
N THR A 80 0.57 25.01 -7.54
CA THR A 80 -0.51 24.36 -8.30
C THR A 80 -0.20 22.91 -8.62
N ARG A 81 0.80 22.32 -7.95
CA ARG A 81 1.23 20.95 -8.22
C ARG A 81 0.05 19.99 -8.13
N PRO A 82 -0.17 19.10 -9.12
CA PRO A 82 -1.24 18.13 -9.06
C PRO A 82 -1.09 17.20 -7.86
N VAL A 83 -2.22 16.86 -7.25
CA VAL A 83 -2.27 15.78 -6.25
C VAL A 83 -2.09 14.46 -6.99
N THR A 84 -1.19 13.60 -6.52
CA THR A 84 -0.97 12.26 -7.07
C THR A 84 -1.44 11.21 -6.07
N ASP A 85 -2.30 10.30 -6.52
CA ASP A 85 -2.87 9.23 -5.71
C ASP A 85 -1.89 8.06 -5.61
N MET A 86 -1.33 7.86 -4.40
CA MET A 86 -0.41 6.77 -4.07
C MET A 86 -1.14 5.57 -3.45
N ALA A 87 -2.47 5.64 -3.30
CA ALA A 87 -3.23 4.56 -2.69
C ALA A 87 -3.29 3.33 -3.62
N TRP A 88 -3.19 2.14 -3.03
CA TRP A 88 -3.29 0.87 -3.77
C TRP A 88 -4.60 0.75 -4.57
N GLU A 89 -5.67 1.37 -4.08
CA GLU A 89 -6.98 1.43 -4.71
C GLU A 89 -6.94 2.11 -6.09
N ALA A 90 -6.03 3.06 -6.33
CA ALA A 90 -5.86 3.69 -7.64
C ALA A 90 -5.57 2.64 -8.73
N CYS A 91 -4.68 1.68 -8.43
CA CYS A 91 -4.42 0.53 -9.31
C CYS A 91 -5.55 -0.51 -9.24
N GLY A 92 -6.12 -0.72 -8.05
CA GLY A 92 -7.15 -1.72 -7.78
C GLY A 92 -8.46 -1.51 -8.53
N GLN A 93 -8.74 -0.30 -9.02
CA GLN A 93 -9.90 -0.03 -9.90
C GLN A 93 -9.90 -0.90 -11.16
N CYS A 94 -8.70 -1.15 -11.72
CA CYS A 94 -8.50 -1.93 -12.94
C CYS A 94 -7.87 -3.32 -12.67
N HIS A 95 -7.04 -3.42 -11.63
CA HIS A 95 -6.28 -4.62 -11.29
C HIS A 95 -6.83 -5.29 -10.02
N GLN A 96 -8.12 -5.61 -10.03
CA GLN A 96 -8.85 -6.10 -8.86
C GLN A 96 -8.28 -7.41 -8.30
N LEU A 97 -7.88 -8.34 -9.17
CA LEU A 97 -7.32 -9.63 -8.74
C LEU A 97 -5.97 -9.46 -8.05
N GLN A 98 -5.09 -8.65 -8.62
CA GLN A 98 -3.77 -8.35 -8.06
C GLN A 98 -3.93 -7.62 -6.72
N TYR A 99 -4.78 -6.59 -6.69
CA TYR A 99 -5.10 -5.84 -5.48
C TYR A 99 -5.67 -6.74 -4.37
N ALA A 100 -6.71 -7.53 -4.67
CA ALA A 100 -7.33 -8.44 -3.69
C ALA A 100 -6.35 -9.50 -3.19
N SER A 101 -5.51 -10.05 -4.07
CA SER A 101 -4.49 -11.04 -3.68
C SER A 101 -3.42 -10.43 -2.76
N PHE A 102 -2.97 -9.21 -3.03
CA PHE A 102 -1.98 -8.50 -2.22
C PHE A 102 -2.52 -8.14 -0.83
N LYS A 103 -3.80 -7.75 -0.74
CA LYS A 103 -4.45 -7.37 0.53
C LYS A 103 -4.82 -8.56 1.41
N LYS A 104 -4.69 -9.80 0.92
CA LYS A 104 -5.04 -11.00 1.68
C LYS A 104 -4.07 -11.23 2.85
N LEU A 105 -4.63 -11.51 4.03
CA LEU A 105 -3.85 -11.91 5.20
C LEU A 105 -3.52 -13.41 5.16
N ALA A 106 -2.23 -13.72 5.29
CA ALA A 106 -1.74 -15.05 5.61
C ALA A 106 -1.87 -15.32 7.11
N THR A 107 -2.96 -15.97 7.52
CA THR A 107 -3.28 -16.24 8.94
C THR A 107 -2.35 -17.26 9.60
N HIS A 108 -1.63 -18.07 8.82
CA HIS A 108 -0.62 -19.01 9.33
C HIS A 108 0.68 -18.32 9.80
N ARG A 109 0.83 -17.01 9.56
CA ARG A 109 1.95 -16.19 10.07
C ARG A 109 1.40 -15.21 11.11
N PRO A 110 1.44 -15.56 12.40
CA PRO A 110 0.87 -14.71 13.44
C PRO A 110 1.58 -13.36 13.52
N ALA A 111 0.84 -12.32 13.91
CA ALA A 111 1.41 -11.03 14.23
C ALA A 111 2.12 -11.07 15.59
N ARG A 112 3.12 -10.20 15.80
CA ARG A 112 3.81 -10.03 17.09
C ARG A 112 4.43 -11.33 17.64
N ASP A 113 4.80 -12.26 16.75
CA ASP A 113 5.49 -13.49 17.12
C ASP A 113 6.99 -13.23 17.25
N GLU A 114 7.45 -13.06 18.48
CA GLU A 114 8.80 -12.61 18.81
C GLU A 114 9.87 -13.64 18.42
N LYS A 115 10.89 -13.21 17.67
CA LYS A 115 11.97 -14.11 17.24
C LYS A 115 12.80 -14.67 18.40
N SER A 116 12.81 -13.98 19.53
CA SER A 116 13.51 -14.39 20.75
C SER A 116 12.80 -15.48 21.56
N GLN A 117 11.61 -15.92 21.17
CA GLN A 117 10.98 -17.09 21.77
C GLN A 117 11.81 -18.37 21.55
N LEU A 118 11.72 -19.30 22.50
CA LEU A 118 12.49 -20.56 22.49
C LEU A 118 12.28 -21.38 21.21
N THR A 119 11.11 -21.28 20.58
CA THR A 119 10.72 -22.01 19.38
C THR A 119 10.99 -21.28 18.07
N ASN A 120 11.55 -20.06 18.14
CA ASN A 120 11.73 -19.20 16.98
C ASN A 120 13.19 -19.09 16.53
N ARG A 121 13.43 -18.27 15.50
CA ARG A 121 14.69 -18.22 14.75
C ARG A 121 15.88 -17.69 15.55
N ALA A 122 15.64 -16.96 16.64
CA ALA A 122 16.70 -16.35 17.43
C ALA A 122 16.45 -16.58 18.94
N PRO A 123 16.40 -17.83 19.41
CA PRO A 123 15.87 -18.13 20.73
C PRO A 123 16.72 -17.53 21.87
N ASN A 124 16.04 -17.05 22.90
CA ASN A 124 16.67 -16.66 24.15
C ASN A 124 17.27 -17.87 24.90
N PRO A 125 18.31 -17.68 25.73
CA PRO A 125 18.88 -16.38 26.16
C PRO A 125 19.93 -15.79 25.21
N PHE A 126 20.22 -16.46 24.09
CA PHE A 126 21.33 -16.03 23.23
C PHE A 126 21.03 -14.72 22.50
N TRP A 127 19.82 -14.49 22.00
CA TRP A 127 19.51 -13.26 21.29
C TRP A 127 19.68 -12.01 22.14
N ASP A 128 19.05 -11.96 23.32
CA ASP A 128 19.14 -10.78 24.19
C ASP A 128 20.56 -10.54 24.69
N LYS A 129 21.33 -11.61 24.92
CA LYS A 129 22.74 -11.51 25.33
C LYS A 129 23.65 -11.07 24.18
N LEU A 130 23.45 -11.60 22.97
CA LEU A 130 24.29 -11.31 21.80
C LEU A 130 24.00 -9.92 21.23
N MET A 131 22.74 -9.46 21.30
CA MET A 131 22.29 -8.17 20.78
C MET A 131 22.20 -7.09 21.87
N MET A 132 22.77 -7.35 23.06
CA MET A 132 22.72 -6.43 24.20
C MET A 132 23.20 -5.04 23.80
N GLY A 133 22.39 -4.02 24.11
CA GLY A 133 22.64 -2.63 23.71
C GLY A 133 22.02 -2.22 22.36
N HIS A 134 21.55 -3.17 21.55
CA HIS A 134 20.86 -2.87 20.31
C HIS A 134 19.33 -2.79 20.50
N GLY A 135 18.65 -1.86 19.82
CA GLY A 135 17.20 -1.65 19.96
C GLY A 135 16.33 -2.85 19.58
N PHE A 136 16.89 -3.83 18.85
CA PHE A 136 16.19 -5.07 18.49
C PHE A 136 15.94 -6.00 19.70
N THR A 137 16.58 -5.73 20.84
CA THR A 137 16.28 -6.40 22.12
C THR A 137 14.98 -5.93 22.75
N LYS A 138 14.36 -4.84 22.24
CA LYS A 138 13.04 -4.40 22.72
C LYS A 138 11.91 -5.21 22.11
N GLU A 139 11.99 -5.45 20.80
CA GLU A 139 11.10 -6.33 20.07
C GLU A 139 11.69 -6.61 18.69
N HIS A 140 11.66 -7.87 18.27
CA HIS A 140 12.01 -8.33 16.93
C HIS A 140 11.07 -9.45 16.44
N GLY A 141 9.80 -9.09 16.22
CA GLY A 141 8.82 -10.01 15.63
C GLY A 141 9.21 -10.61 14.27
N LEU A 142 8.72 -11.83 14.03
CA LEU A 142 8.66 -12.47 12.72
C LEU A 142 7.81 -11.64 11.74
N THR A 143 8.04 -11.86 10.45
CA THR A 143 7.32 -11.13 9.41
C THR A 143 5.93 -11.72 9.19
N ARG A 144 4.95 -10.83 9.01
CA ARG A 144 3.60 -11.17 8.55
C ARG A 144 3.30 -10.56 7.17
N SER A 145 2.04 -10.64 6.75
CA SER A 145 1.57 -10.17 5.44
C SER A 145 1.94 -8.70 5.16
N HIS A 146 2.37 -8.41 3.92
CA HIS A 146 2.86 -7.09 3.49
C HIS A 146 1.89 -5.94 3.75
N VAL A 147 0.56 -6.18 3.70
CA VAL A 147 -0.47 -5.17 3.95
C VAL A 147 -0.31 -4.45 5.30
N ASN A 148 0.40 -5.05 6.26
CA ASN A 148 0.61 -4.49 7.59
C ASN A 148 2.00 -3.88 7.80
N MET A 149 2.88 -3.85 6.79
CA MET A 149 4.28 -3.49 7.00
C MET A 149 4.46 -2.09 7.61
N LEU A 150 3.66 -1.11 7.17
CA LEU A 150 3.73 0.25 7.68
C LEU A 150 3.15 0.34 9.10
N THR A 151 1.99 -0.26 9.32
CA THR A 151 1.36 -0.33 10.65
C THR A 151 2.30 -0.98 11.66
N ASP A 152 2.91 -2.11 11.31
CA ASP A 152 3.87 -2.83 12.17
C ASP A 152 5.11 -1.99 12.47
N GLN A 153 5.62 -1.25 11.48
CA GLN A 153 6.75 -0.34 11.71
C GLN A 153 6.44 0.74 12.75
N PHE A 154 5.19 1.22 12.81
CA PHE A 154 4.79 2.26 13.76
C PHE A 154 4.54 1.73 15.16
N VAL A 155 3.98 0.52 15.30
CA VAL A 155 3.62 -0.02 16.62
C VAL A 155 4.71 -0.84 17.29
N VAL A 156 5.74 -1.27 16.56
CA VAL A 156 6.81 -2.12 17.12
C VAL A 156 7.59 -1.35 18.19
N ASP A 157 7.85 -2.00 19.31
CA ASP A 157 8.33 -1.38 20.55
C ASP A 157 9.74 -0.79 20.39
N ARG A 158 10.49 -1.23 19.38
CA ARG A 158 11.82 -0.68 19.06
C ARG A 158 11.81 0.63 18.26
N ALA A 159 10.68 1.06 17.71
CA ALA A 159 10.63 2.09 16.67
C ALA A 159 10.41 3.51 17.20
N PHE A 160 9.24 3.76 17.80
CA PHE A 160 8.76 5.10 18.15
C PHE A 160 8.49 5.29 19.64
N GLY A 161 9.19 4.53 20.50
CA GLY A 161 9.08 4.66 21.95
C GLY A 161 7.69 4.36 22.51
N GLY A 162 6.85 3.62 21.76
CA GLY A 162 5.47 3.35 22.13
C GLY A 162 4.49 4.50 21.88
N ARG A 163 4.85 5.52 21.08
CA ARG A 163 3.98 6.68 20.77
C ARG A 163 2.71 6.30 20.02
N PHE A 164 2.82 5.38 19.06
CA PHE A 164 1.70 4.96 18.23
C PHE A 164 1.14 3.64 18.74
N GLU A 165 -0.15 3.65 19.05
CA GLU A 165 -0.85 2.48 19.59
C GLU A 165 -2.06 2.12 18.73
N PRO A 166 -2.45 0.84 18.66
CA PRO A 166 -3.67 0.46 17.97
C PRO A 166 -4.92 0.95 18.71
N LYS A 167 -5.89 1.49 17.96
CA LYS A 167 -7.15 2.00 18.51
C LYS A 167 -7.98 0.91 19.20
N LYS A 168 -7.90 -0.34 18.72
CA LYS A 168 -8.66 -1.49 19.23
C LYS A 168 -7.81 -2.46 20.07
N GLY A 169 -6.71 -1.97 20.66
CA GLY A 169 -5.79 -2.82 21.42
C GLY A 169 -5.29 -3.99 20.58
N TRP A 170 -5.21 -5.20 21.16
CA TRP A 170 -4.71 -6.40 20.49
C TRP A 170 -5.50 -6.83 19.25
N ASN A 171 -6.76 -6.40 19.07
CA ASN A 171 -7.57 -6.78 17.91
C ASN A 171 -7.03 -6.25 16.57
N TYR A 172 -6.12 -5.26 16.61
CA TYR A 172 -5.49 -4.74 15.39
C TYR A 172 -4.69 -5.78 14.60
N ILE A 173 -4.32 -6.90 15.21
CA ILE A 173 -3.62 -7.98 14.51
C ILE A 173 -4.48 -8.59 13.39
N PHE A 174 -5.80 -8.44 13.48
CA PHE A 174 -6.78 -8.86 12.48
C PHE A 174 -7.23 -7.72 11.55
N GLU A 175 -6.79 -6.49 11.80
CA GLU A 175 -7.15 -5.33 10.99
C GLU A 175 -6.22 -5.18 9.79
N THR A 176 -6.76 -4.62 8.71
CA THR A 176 -6.00 -4.17 7.54
C THR A 176 -6.57 -2.84 7.08
N GLY A 177 -5.75 -1.97 6.50
CA GLY A 177 -6.22 -0.67 6.04
C GLY A 177 -5.12 0.36 6.00
N LYS A 178 -5.49 1.63 6.00
CA LYS A 178 -4.54 2.72 6.18
C LYS A 178 -4.07 2.74 7.63
N THR A 179 -2.79 2.97 7.85
CA THR A 179 -2.18 2.95 9.17
C THR A 179 -2.91 3.83 10.19
N TRP A 180 -3.30 5.05 9.80
CA TRP A 180 -3.97 6.00 10.69
C TRP A 180 -5.45 5.70 10.94
N ASP A 181 -6.04 4.78 10.18
CA ASP A 181 -7.38 4.26 10.49
C ASP A 181 -7.30 3.28 11.66
N THR A 182 -6.22 2.50 11.73
CA THR A 182 -5.97 1.47 12.75
C THR A 182 -5.24 1.99 13.99
N LEU A 183 -4.36 2.98 13.82
CA LEU A 183 -3.49 3.51 14.88
C LEU A 183 -3.92 4.90 15.34
N GLN A 184 -3.61 5.20 16.59
CA GLN A 184 -3.69 6.54 17.15
C GLN A 184 -2.30 7.00 17.62
N ASP A 185 -2.08 8.30 17.52
CA ASP A 185 -0.96 8.98 18.16
C ASP A 185 -1.36 9.36 19.58
N ARG A 186 -0.64 8.86 20.59
CA ARG A 186 -0.90 9.20 21.99
C ARG A 186 -0.45 10.61 22.35
N GLU A 187 0.43 11.21 21.55
CA GLU A 187 1.15 12.44 21.87
C GLU A 187 1.11 13.42 20.68
N PRO A 188 -0.08 13.77 20.17
CA PRO A 188 -0.23 14.57 18.95
C PRO A 188 0.26 16.01 19.12
N GLY A 189 0.38 16.51 20.35
CA GLY A 189 0.87 17.87 20.64
C GLY A 189 2.38 18.04 20.55
N THR A 190 3.14 16.98 20.27
CA THR A 190 4.61 17.04 20.17
C THR A 190 5.13 16.19 19.02
N ASN A 191 6.22 16.62 18.40
CA ASN A 191 6.96 15.86 17.39
C ASN A 191 8.27 15.24 17.94
N VAL A 192 8.47 15.29 19.26
CA VAL A 192 9.71 14.79 19.89
C VAL A 192 9.72 13.27 19.91
N GLN A 193 10.79 12.67 19.39
CA GLN A 193 11.03 11.24 19.50
C GLN A 193 11.68 10.92 20.86
N LYS A 194 10.93 10.25 21.75
CA LYS A 194 11.42 9.80 23.06
C LYS A 194 10.74 8.49 23.46
N VAL A 195 11.21 7.91 24.56
CA VAL A 195 10.57 6.75 25.19
C VAL A 195 9.32 7.22 25.93
N PHE A 196 8.14 6.81 25.46
CA PHE A 196 6.85 7.09 26.10
C PHE A 196 6.39 5.91 26.97
N LYS A 197 6.77 4.68 26.59
CA LYS A 197 6.47 3.46 27.35
C LYS A 197 7.74 2.77 27.83
N PRO A 198 7.77 2.22 29.05
CA PRO A 198 8.87 1.37 29.51
C PRO A 198 9.14 0.23 28.53
N GLN A 199 10.39 -0.20 28.45
CA GLN A 199 10.86 -1.28 27.55
C GLN A 199 10.64 -1.03 26.05
N THR A 200 10.54 0.24 25.63
CA THR A 200 10.57 0.61 24.20
C THR A 200 11.90 1.29 23.83
N ALA A 201 12.12 1.48 22.53
CA ALA A 201 13.25 2.24 21.97
C ALA A 201 12.79 3.17 20.84
N ILE A 202 13.69 4.07 20.44
CA ILE A 202 13.47 5.11 19.44
C ILE A 202 14.36 4.91 18.20
N ALA A 203 14.41 3.68 17.67
CA ALA A 203 15.34 3.34 16.58
C ALA A 203 14.85 3.75 15.19
N ALA A 204 13.57 4.12 15.03
CA ALA A 204 13.05 4.51 13.73
C ALA A 204 13.59 5.87 13.28
N ASN A 205 13.85 5.99 11.98
CA ASN A 205 14.24 7.23 11.32
C ASN A 205 13.58 7.29 9.93
N PRO A 206 13.65 8.42 9.20
CA PRO A 206 12.98 8.55 7.91
C PRO A 206 13.38 7.51 6.85
N VAL A 207 14.64 7.03 6.87
CA VAL A 207 15.12 6.01 5.93
C VAL A 207 14.37 4.68 6.13
N CYS A 208 13.96 4.36 7.36
CA CYS A 208 13.18 3.16 7.64
C CYS A 208 11.89 3.08 6.82
N LEU A 209 11.27 4.23 6.52
CA LEU A 209 9.99 4.33 5.81
C LEU A 209 10.10 4.00 4.33
N GLN A 210 11.28 4.17 3.72
CA GLN A 210 11.52 3.85 2.29
C GLN A 210 11.21 2.39 1.95
N CYS A 211 11.41 1.48 2.92
CA CYS A 211 11.08 0.06 2.81
C CYS A 211 9.70 -0.30 3.39
N LYS A 212 8.81 0.67 3.59
CA LYS A 212 7.46 0.49 4.18
C LYS A 212 6.37 1.19 3.38
N THR A 213 6.69 2.32 2.79
CA THR A 213 5.81 3.07 1.91
C THR A 213 6.64 3.95 0.96
N GLN A 214 6.02 4.30 -0.16
CA GLN A 214 6.51 5.28 -1.13
C GLN A 214 5.49 6.40 -1.31
N ASP A 215 4.60 6.62 -0.33
CA ASP A 215 3.69 7.78 -0.33
C ASP A 215 4.47 9.09 -0.43
N GLN A 216 5.69 9.12 0.10
CA GLN A 216 6.65 10.22 0.03
C GLN A 216 7.53 10.23 -1.23
N ILE A 217 7.27 9.42 -2.27
CA ILE A 217 8.16 9.33 -3.45
C ILE A 217 8.38 10.68 -4.14
N LEU A 218 7.38 11.56 -4.10
CA LEU A 218 7.46 12.91 -4.63
C LEU A 218 7.95 13.94 -3.61
N ASP A 219 8.19 13.56 -2.35
CA ASP A 219 8.52 14.40 -1.19
C ASP A 219 9.85 13.98 -0.50
N TRP A 220 10.53 12.95 -1.02
CA TRP A 220 11.83 12.47 -0.56
C TRP A 220 12.87 12.49 -1.69
N ALA A 221 13.94 13.27 -1.52
CA ALA A 221 15.00 13.39 -2.51
C ALA A 221 15.70 12.05 -2.72
N TYR A 222 16.37 11.85 -3.86
CA TYR A 222 17.21 10.67 -4.02
C TYR A 222 18.20 10.58 -2.85
N MET A 223 18.24 9.44 -2.15
CA MET A 223 18.99 9.19 -0.92
C MET A 223 18.64 10.06 0.30
N GLY A 224 17.65 10.95 0.21
CA GLY A 224 17.25 11.84 1.32
C GLY A 224 18.19 13.01 1.54
N GLU A 225 18.91 13.42 0.50
CA GLU A 225 19.86 14.53 0.60
C GLU A 225 19.14 15.85 0.91
N PRO A 226 19.61 16.62 1.92
CA PRO A 226 19.04 17.92 2.24
C PRO A 226 19.13 18.90 1.07
N GLY A 227 18.11 19.74 0.90
CA GLY A 227 18.12 20.88 -0.04
C GLY A 227 18.09 20.52 -1.53
N LYS A 228 18.21 19.24 -1.89
CA LYS A 228 17.90 18.75 -3.24
C LYS A 228 16.43 18.39 -3.24
N GLY A 229 15.62 19.13 -3.97
CA GLY A 229 14.16 19.06 -3.89
C GLY A 229 13.64 17.63 -3.98
N ALA A 230 12.86 17.24 -2.98
CA ALA A 230 11.68 16.50 -3.30
C ALA A 230 10.48 17.33 -2.86
N LYS A 231 9.52 17.26 -3.76
CA LYS A 231 8.87 18.34 -4.50
C LYS A 231 9.80 19.27 -5.27
#